data_AF-A0A843RZE2-F1
#
_entry.id   AF-A0A843RZE2-F1
#
_cell.length_a   1.000
_cell.length_b   1.000
_cell.length_c   1.000
_cell.angle_alpha   90.00
_cell.angle_beta   90.00
_cell.angle_gamma   90.00
#
_symmetry.space_group_name_H-M   'P 1'
#
loop_
_entity.id
_entity.type
_entity.pdbx_description
1 polymer ?
#
loop_
_entity_poly.entity_id
_entity_poly.type
_entity_poly.pdbx_seq_one_letter_code
_entity_poly.pdbx_strand_id
1 'polypeptide(L)'
;MARRMTLAQFKSHLQQQGNQRRQAINRYNQVVQSHNRKVKTAIDSYNREVRAYNQRLRANQQRVQQAIRQLQSRPVVVTRYVTFRTSVETLHRSYVALDRDQGYAAEMGELLDLSERENANSLDVMNALLNEQGAQLAGDDLARLKDTRITGELVTLSPDLDSRWRGALFALDPRNPDASRHFCTSSREIFTEILEKRAPDDAVLQTFPDCAKTKDGRPTRRARIQFALHERGLLTAPLEQFIDDDVENIIELFKVFNSGTHGEAASISFPSLVAVKTRVEDGIVYLSRVFA
;
A
#
# COMPACT_ATOMS: atom_id res chain seq x y z
N MET A 1 5.43 -10.79 81.94
CA MET A 1 4.15 -11.51 81.98
C MET A 1 3.78 -11.95 80.57
N ALA A 2 3.97 -13.24 80.23
CA ALA A 2 3.54 -13.78 78.95
C ALA A 2 2.03 -14.01 78.98
N ARG A 3 1.24 -13.25 78.21
CA ARG A 3 -0.20 -13.50 78.04
C ARG A 3 -0.37 -14.87 77.37
N ARG A 4 -0.77 -15.88 78.15
CA ARG A 4 -1.09 -17.21 77.62
C ARG A 4 -2.39 -17.12 76.83
N MET A 5 -2.26 -17.31 75.53
CA MET A 5 -3.37 -17.35 74.59
C MET A 5 -4.33 -18.48 74.98
N THR A 6 -5.63 -18.20 75.08
CA THR A 6 -6.61 -19.25 75.39
C THR A 6 -6.80 -20.18 74.19
N LEU A 7 -7.23 -21.42 74.44
CA LEU A 7 -7.42 -22.44 73.40
C LEU A 7 -8.38 -21.99 72.28
N ALA A 8 -9.38 -21.16 72.63
CA ALA A 8 -10.29 -20.52 71.67
C ALA A 8 -9.59 -19.42 70.85
N GLN A 9 -8.74 -18.60 71.47
CA GLN A 9 -7.93 -17.59 70.76
C GLN A 9 -6.93 -18.24 69.79
N PHE A 10 -6.28 -19.34 70.20
CA PHE A 10 -5.36 -20.09 69.34
C PHE A 10 -6.06 -20.70 68.10
N LYS A 11 -7.23 -21.32 68.28
CA LYS A 11 -8.05 -21.82 67.16
C LYS A 11 -8.50 -20.71 66.22
N SER A 12 -8.95 -19.58 66.76
CA SER A 12 -9.33 -18.40 65.96
C SER A 12 -8.16 -17.84 65.16
N HIS A 13 -6.96 -17.74 65.78
CA HIS A 13 -5.76 -17.27 65.10
C HIS A 13 -5.29 -18.21 63.98
N LEU A 14 -5.38 -19.53 64.18
CA LEU A 14 -5.11 -20.53 63.14
C LEU A 14 -6.11 -20.43 61.98
N GLN A 15 -7.40 -20.23 62.27
CA GLN A 15 -8.40 -20.01 61.22
C GLN A 15 -8.16 -18.70 60.46
N GLN A 16 -7.76 -17.63 61.16
CA GLN A 16 -7.45 -16.34 60.55
C GLN A 16 -6.22 -16.43 59.64
N GLN A 17 -5.15 -17.10 60.07
CA GLN A 17 -3.97 -17.36 59.22
C GLN A 17 -4.33 -18.26 58.02
N GLY A 18 -5.15 -19.30 58.23
CA GLY A 18 -5.63 -20.17 57.15
C GLY A 18 -6.45 -19.41 56.11
N ASN A 19 -7.33 -18.51 56.55
CA ASN A 19 -8.13 -17.65 55.67
C ASN A 19 -7.27 -16.62 54.93
N GLN A 20 -6.28 -16.02 55.59
CA GLN A 20 -5.32 -15.10 54.94
C GLN A 20 -4.51 -15.80 53.85
N ARG A 21 -4.03 -17.03 54.10
CA ARG A 21 -3.34 -17.85 53.08
C ARG A 21 -4.25 -18.18 51.90
N ARG A 22 -5.49 -18.60 52.15
CA ARG A 22 -6.47 -18.86 51.08
C ARG A 22 -6.78 -17.61 50.26
N GLN A 23 -6.93 -16.45 50.90
CA GLN A 23 -7.13 -15.18 50.21
C GLN A 23 -5.94 -14.80 49.33
N ALA A 24 -4.71 -14.98 49.83
CA ALA A 24 -3.49 -14.72 49.04
C ALA A 24 -3.39 -15.65 47.82
N ILE A 25 -3.66 -16.95 47.99
CA ILE A 25 -3.68 -17.93 46.90
C ILE A 25 -4.77 -17.58 45.87
N ASN A 26 -5.97 -17.22 46.32
CA ASN A 26 -7.05 -16.84 45.42
C ASN A 26 -6.73 -15.57 44.63
N ARG A 27 -6.12 -14.56 45.26
CA ARG A 27 -5.65 -13.34 44.56
C ARG A 27 -4.57 -13.67 43.53
N TYR A 28 -3.60 -14.50 43.89
CA TYR A 28 -2.56 -14.94 42.96
C TYR A 28 -3.16 -15.69 41.76
N ASN A 29 -4.06 -16.64 42.01
CA ASN A 29 -4.74 -17.40 40.96
C ASN A 29 -5.58 -16.48 40.05
N GLN A 30 -6.26 -15.47 40.60
CA GLN A 30 -7.00 -14.47 39.81
C GLN A 30 -6.07 -13.66 38.90
N VAL A 31 -4.91 -13.22 39.41
CA VAL A 31 -3.90 -12.50 38.63
C VAL A 31 -3.35 -13.38 37.50
N VAL A 32 -2.98 -14.62 37.81
CA VAL A 32 -2.48 -15.59 36.81
C VAL A 32 -3.54 -15.87 35.74
N GLN A 33 -4.80 -16.11 36.13
CA GLN A 33 -5.89 -16.31 35.17
C GLN A 33 -6.16 -15.07 34.31
N SER A 34 -6.05 -13.87 34.88
CA SER A 34 -6.17 -12.61 34.13
C SER A 34 -5.01 -12.47 33.14
N HIS A 35 -3.78 -12.74 33.56
CA HIS A 35 -2.61 -12.69 32.70
C HIS A 35 -2.71 -13.71 31.55
N ASN A 36 -3.05 -14.97 31.85
CA ASN A 36 -3.22 -16.02 30.85
C ASN A 36 -4.33 -15.68 29.84
N ARG A 37 -5.44 -15.07 30.29
CA ARG A 37 -6.48 -14.58 29.39
C ARG A 37 -5.96 -13.50 28.45
N LYS A 38 -5.22 -12.51 28.96
CA LYS A 38 -4.62 -11.45 28.14
C LYS A 38 -3.64 -12.01 27.12
N VAL A 39 -2.75 -12.92 27.53
CA VAL A 39 -1.78 -13.58 26.64
C VAL A 39 -2.50 -14.39 25.56
N LYS A 40 -3.53 -15.16 25.93
CA LYS A 40 -4.34 -15.90 24.96
C LYS A 40 -5.00 -14.97 23.94
N THR A 41 -5.62 -13.88 24.39
CA THR A 41 -6.24 -12.89 23.47
C THR A 41 -5.22 -12.26 22.54
N ALA A 42 -4.01 -11.94 23.01
CA ALA A 42 -2.94 -11.40 22.18
C ALA A 42 -2.49 -12.41 21.12
N ILE A 43 -2.28 -13.69 21.51
CA ILE A 43 -1.94 -14.77 20.58
C ILE A 43 -3.05 -15.00 19.55
N ASP A 44 -4.31 -15.00 19.98
CA ASP A 44 -5.45 -15.17 19.08
C ASP A 44 -5.58 -13.99 18.10
N SER A 45 -5.29 -12.75 18.53
CA SER A 45 -5.26 -11.59 17.63
C SER A 45 -4.16 -11.73 16.59
N TYR A 46 -2.93 -12.00 17.04
CA TYR A 46 -1.78 -12.20 16.17
C TYR A 46 -2.04 -13.33 15.15
N ASN A 47 -2.58 -14.46 15.60
CA ASN A 47 -2.90 -15.58 14.71
C ASN A 47 -3.98 -15.22 13.67
N ARG A 48 -4.97 -14.39 14.03
CA ARG A 48 -5.97 -13.89 13.06
C ARG A 48 -5.32 -12.98 12.02
N GLU A 49 -4.45 -12.08 12.44
CA GLU A 49 -3.71 -11.17 11.56
C GLU A 49 -2.81 -11.95 10.60
N VAL A 50 -2.05 -12.92 11.09
CA VAL A 50 -1.21 -13.81 10.27
C VAL A 50 -2.05 -14.61 9.27
N ARG A 51 -3.22 -15.13 9.66
CA ARG A 51 -4.11 -15.83 8.73
C ARG A 51 -4.65 -14.90 7.64
N ALA A 52 -5.07 -13.69 8.01
CA ALA A 52 -5.56 -12.69 7.07
C ALA A 52 -4.46 -12.25 6.10
N TYR A 53 -3.22 -12.09 6.59
CA TYR A 53 -2.04 -11.82 5.77
C TYR A 53 -1.77 -12.95 4.77
N ASN A 54 -1.67 -14.20 5.24
CA ASN A 54 -1.44 -15.36 4.39
C ASN A 54 -2.53 -15.56 3.33
N GLN A 55 -3.79 -15.21 3.66
CA GLN A 55 -4.89 -15.24 2.70
C GLN A 55 -4.72 -14.18 1.60
N ARG A 56 -4.31 -12.96 1.95
CA ARG A 56 -4.04 -11.88 0.97
C ARG A 56 -2.88 -12.24 0.05
N LEU A 57 -1.76 -12.69 0.62
CA LEU A 57 -0.59 -13.16 -0.13
C LEU A 57 -0.99 -14.22 -1.17
N ARG A 58 -1.73 -15.26 -0.76
CA ARG A 58 -2.19 -16.30 -1.70
C ARG A 58 -3.11 -15.76 -2.79
N ALA A 59 -4.00 -14.82 -2.45
CA ALA A 59 -4.90 -14.22 -3.41
C ALA A 59 -4.13 -13.37 -4.44
N ASN A 60 -3.15 -12.58 -4.00
CA ASN A 60 -2.29 -11.78 -4.87
C ASN A 60 -1.44 -12.67 -5.77
N GLN A 61 -0.78 -13.70 -5.23
CA GLN A 61 -0.02 -14.67 -6.03
C GLN A 61 -0.89 -15.32 -7.12
N GLN A 62 -2.12 -15.71 -6.78
CA GLN A 62 -3.07 -16.25 -7.76
C GLN A 62 -3.46 -15.21 -8.82
N ARG A 63 -3.72 -13.96 -8.42
CA ARG A 63 -3.99 -12.85 -9.35
C ARG A 63 -2.83 -12.62 -10.31
N VAL A 64 -1.60 -12.51 -9.81
CA VAL A 64 -0.38 -12.35 -10.61
C VAL A 64 -0.22 -13.52 -11.60
N GLN A 65 -0.37 -14.77 -11.14
CA GLN A 65 -0.26 -15.94 -12.01
C GLN A 65 -1.36 -15.99 -13.09
N GLN A 66 -2.59 -15.59 -12.76
CA GLN A 66 -3.66 -15.50 -13.74
C GLN A 66 -3.39 -14.39 -14.76
N ALA A 67 -2.98 -13.21 -14.29
CA ALA A 67 -2.70 -12.06 -15.12
C ALA A 67 -1.53 -12.31 -16.08
N ILE A 68 -0.45 -12.94 -15.62
CA ILE A 68 0.68 -13.34 -16.46
C ILE A 68 0.26 -14.36 -17.52
N ARG A 69 -0.53 -15.37 -17.14
CA ARG A 69 -1.05 -16.36 -18.10
C ARG A 69 -1.89 -15.71 -19.19
N GLN A 70 -2.71 -14.73 -18.84
CA GLN A 70 -3.50 -13.94 -19.81
C GLN A 70 -2.64 -13.06 -20.71
N LEU A 71 -1.56 -12.47 -20.18
CA LEU A 71 -0.61 -11.67 -20.96
C LEU A 71 0.21 -12.52 -21.94
N GLN A 72 0.63 -13.71 -21.52
CA GLN A 72 1.44 -14.64 -22.31
C GLN A 72 0.63 -15.35 -23.40
N SER A 73 -0.65 -15.63 -23.17
CA SER A 73 -1.50 -16.30 -24.16
C SER A 73 -1.89 -15.41 -25.34
N ARG A 74 -1.57 -14.12 -25.31
CA ARG A 74 -1.93 -13.16 -26.35
C ARG A 74 -0.78 -12.92 -27.33
N PRO A 75 -1.03 -13.00 -28.65
CA PRO A 75 -0.03 -12.67 -29.64
C PRO A 75 0.31 -11.16 -29.56
N VAL A 76 1.60 -10.83 -29.70
CA VAL A 76 2.17 -9.47 -29.61
C VAL A 76 1.80 -8.64 -30.85
N VAL A 77 0.51 -8.43 -31.09
CA VAL A 77 0.01 -7.76 -32.31
C VAL A 77 -0.48 -6.33 -32.01
N VAL A 78 -0.73 -5.99 -30.74
CA VAL A 78 -1.20 -4.65 -30.36
C VAL A 78 -0.01 -3.72 -30.13
N THR A 79 0.42 -3.02 -31.17
CA THR A 79 1.49 -1.99 -31.13
C THR A 79 1.15 -0.80 -30.22
N ARG A 80 -0.13 -0.58 -29.90
CA ARG A 80 -0.63 0.56 -29.11
C ARG A 80 -0.08 0.63 -27.68
N TYR A 81 0.26 -0.50 -27.06
CA TYR A 81 0.60 -0.57 -25.63
C TYR A 81 2.01 -1.08 -25.34
N VAL A 82 2.92 -1.06 -26.33
CA VAL A 82 4.26 -1.67 -26.19
C VAL A 82 5.05 -1.05 -25.03
N THR A 83 5.13 0.28 -24.93
CA THR A 83 5.90 0.95 -23.87
C THR A 83 5.36 0.62 -22.47
N PHE A 84 4.05 0.70 -22.29
CA PHE A 84 3.44 0.37 -20.99
C PHE A 84 3.61 -1.11 -20.66
N ARG A 85 3.46 -2.01 -21.64
CA ARG A 85 3.75 -3.44 -21.45
C ARG A 85 5.18 -3.67 -20.97
N THR A 86 6.16 -3.02 -21.59
CA THR A 86 7.56 -3.12 -21.15
C THR A 86 7.71 -2.62 -19.71
N SER A 87 7.06 -1.52 -19.34
CA SER A 87 7.10 -1.03 -17.95
C SER A 87 6.48 -2.01 -16.95
N VAL A 88 5.39 -2.70 -17.31
CA VAL A 88 4.75 -3.75 -16.49
C VAL A 88 5.67 -4.96 -16.33
N GLU A 89 6.36 -5.37 -17.40
CA GLU A 89 7.35 -6.45 -17.34
C GLU A 89 8.57 -6.07 -16.49
N THR A 90 9.04 -4.82 -16.56
CA THR A 90 10.11 -4.30 -15.71
C THR A 90 9.70 -4.27 -14.23
N LEU A 91 8.53 -3.71 -13.93
CA LEU A 91 7.99 -3.69 -12.57
C LEU A 91 7.86 -5.10 -12.00
N HIS A 92 7.33 -6.05 -12.78
CA HIS A 92 7.24 -7.44 -12.35
C HIS A 92 8.61 -8.06 -12.03
N ARG A 93 9.64 -7.79 -12.84
CA ARG A 93 11.00 -8.28 -12.58
C ARG A 93 11.58 -7.66 -11.30
N SER A 94 11.38 -6.37 -11.08
CA SER A 94 11.83 -5.69 -9.86
C SER A 94 11.15 -6.25 -8.62
N TYR A 95 9.84 -6.57 -8.70
CA TYR A 95 9.11 -7.24 -7.62
C TYR A 95 9.70 -8.62 -7.30
N VAL A 96 9.96 -9.44 -8.32
CA VAL A 96 10.56 -10.77 -8.12
C VAL A 96 11.96 -10.67 -7.50
N ALA A 97 12.72 -9.62 -7.83
CA ALA A 97 14.02 -9.37 -7.20
C ALA A 97 13.86 -8.96 -5.72
N LEU A 98 12.88 -8.10 -5.42
CA LEU A 98 12.54 -7.69 -4.06
C LEU A 98 12.06 -8.86 -3.20
N ASP A 99 11.17 -9.71 -3.72
CA ASP A 99 10.61 -10.88 -3.01
C ASP A 99 11.67 -11.96 -2.72
N ARG A 100 12.69 -12.09 -3.57
CA ARG A 100 13.80 -13.05 -3.37
C ARG A 100 14.80 -12.61 -2.32
N ASP A 101 14.86 -11.33 -2.01
CA ASP A 101 15.80 -10.81 -1.04
C ASP A 101 15.32 -11.18 0.38
N GLN A 102 15.98 -12.20 0.96
CA GLN A 102 15.58 -12.83 2.23
C GLN A 102 15.98 -12.01 3.48
N GLY A 103 16.51 -10.80 3.30
CA GLY A 103 17.10 -9.99 4.37
C GLY A 103 16.10 -9.30 5.31
N TYR A 104 14.79 -9.51 5.14
CA TYR A 104 13.81 -8.61 5.74
C TYR A 104 13.15 -9.15 7.02
N ALA A 105 13.24 -8.33 8.07
CA ALA A 105 12.52 -8.51 9.33
C ALA A 105 11.01 -8.28 9.16
N ALA A 106 10.24 -8.68 10.19
CA ALA A 106 8.79 -8.54 10.26
C ALA A 106 8.24 -7.13 9.93
N GLU A 107 9.05 -6.06 10.05
CA GLU A 107 8.70 -4.68 9.71
C GLU A 107 8.46 -4.43 8.21
N MET A 108 9.04 -5.23 7.32
CA MET A 108 8.85 -5.09 5.86
C MET A 108 7.72 -5.98 5.32
N GLY A 109 7.08 -6.82 6.16
CA GLY A 109 6.01 -7.71 5.71
C GLY A 109 4.83 -6.95 5.10
N GLU A 110 4.46 -5.81 5.69
CA GLU A 110 3.42 -4.93 5.11
C GLU A 110 3.90 -4.31 3.80
N LEU A 111 5.15 -3.88 3.72
CA LEU A 111 5.69 -3.24 2.51
C LEU A 111 5.75 -4.21 1.32
N LEU A 112 6.12 -5.47 1.59
CA LEU A 112 6.13 -6.53 0.59
C LEU A 112 4.71 -6.86 0.10
N ASP A 113 3.70 -6.94 0.99
CA ASP A 113 2.29 -7.13 0.60
C ASP A 113 1.80 -5.98 -0.28
N LEU A 114 2.12 -4.74 0.10
CA LEU A 114 1.76 -3.58 -0.73
C LEU A 114 2.48 -3.61 -2.09
N SER A 115 3.77 -3.98 -2.12
CA SER A 115 4.55 -4.09 -3.36
C SER A 115 4.01 -5.20 -4.27
N GLU A 116 3.59 -6.33 -3.70
CA GLU A 116 2.93 -7.40 -4.44
C GLU A 116 1.61 -6.94 -5.05
N ARG A 117 0.81 -6.19 -4.27
CA ARG A 117 -0.45 -5.62 -4.73
C ARG A 117 -0.24 -4.65 -5.89
N GLU A 118 0.77 -3.79 -5.82
CA GLU A 118 1.11 -2.85 -6.89
C GLU A 118 1.53 -3.57 -8.18
N ASN A 119 2.38 -4.59 -8.05
CA ASN A 119 2.72 -5.47 -9.17
C ASN A 119 1.45 -6.13 -9.77
N ALA A 120 0.57 -6.71 -8.95
CA ALA A 120 -0.69 -7.30 -9.42
C ALA A 120 -1.59 -6.27 -10.14
N ASN A 121 -1.72 -5.07 -9.59
CA ASN A 121 -2.52 -3.99 -10.16
C ASN A 121 -2.01 -3.56 -11.54
N SER A 122 -0.69 -3.47 -11.73
CA SER A 122 -0.09 -3.13 -13.04
C SER A 122 -0.42 -4.17 -14.12
N LEU A 123 -0.38 -5.45 -13.77
CA LEU A 123 -0.72 -6.57 -14.65
C LEU A 123 -2.22 -6.58 -14.98
N ASP A 124 -3.07 -6.30 -13.99
CA ASP A 124 -4.53 -6.23 -14.17
C ASP A 124 -4.92 -5.08 -15.10
N VAL A 125 -4.31 -3.90 -14.95
CA VAL A 125 -4.51 -2.77 -15.88
C VAL A 125 -4.10 -3.14 -17.30
N MET A 126 -2.94 -3.77 -17.47
CA MET A 126 -2.48 -4.19 -18.80
C MET A 126 -3.48 -5.16 -19.45
N ASN A 127 -3.99 -6.13 -18.69
CA ASN A 127 -5.02 -7.04 -19.19
C ASN A 127 -6.33 -6.32 -19.51
N ALA A 128 -6.76 -5.36 -18.69
CA ALA A 128 -7.95 -4.55 -18.96
C ALA A 128 -7.81 -3.76 -20.27
N LEU A 129 -6.66 -3.10 -20.48
CA LEU A 129 -6.36 -2.35 -21.70
C LEU A 129 -6.31 -3.24 -22.95
N LEU A 130 -5.76 -4.46 -22.83
CA LEU A 130 -5.76 -5.44 -23.92
C LEU A 130 -7.14 -6.05 -24.18
N ASN A 131 -8.06 -5.94 -23.22
CA ASN A 131 -9.44 -6.43 -23.30
C ASN A 131 -10.43 -5.34 -23.71
N GLU A 132 -9.96 -4.17 -24.14
CA GLU A 132 -10.83 -3.08 -24.57
C GLU A 132 -11.82 -3.55 -25.64
N GLN A 133 -13.06 -3.73 -25.22
CA GLN A 133 -14.23 -3.90 -26.05
C GLN A 133 -15.07 -2.64 -25.85
N GLY A 134 -15.61 -2.08 -26.93
CA GLY A 134 -16.33 -0.79 -26.94
C GLY A 134 -17.65 -0.82 -26.18
N ALA A 135 -17.60 -1.00 -24.86
CA ALA A 135 -18.74 -0.91 -23.96
C ALA A 135 -18.93 0.55 -23.54
N GLN A 136 -20.11 1.10 -23.81
CA GLN A 136 -20.52 2.42 -23.34
C GLN A 136 -20.75 2.40 -21.82
N LEU A 137 -20.35 3.48 -21.15
CA LEU A 137 -20.51 3.70 -19.72
C LEU A 137 -21.98 3.95 -19.35
N ALA A 138 -22.53 3.20 -18.40
CA ALA A 138 -23.86 3.46 -17.84
C ALA A 138 -23.80 4.49 -16.70
N GLY A 139 -24.95 5.07 -16.30
CA GLY A 139 -25.02 6.12 -15.27
C GLY A 139 -24.54 5.66 -13.87
N ASP A 140 -24.90 4.44 -13.45
CA ASP A 140 -24.48 3.88 -12.16
C ASP A 140 -22.97 3.58 -12.09
N ASP A 141 -22.36 3.34 -13.24
CA ASP A 141 -20.93 3.07 -13.38
C ASP A 141 -20.10 4.35 -13.14
N LEU A 142 -20.64 5.52 -13.49
CA LEU A 142 -19.98 6.81 -13.24
C LEU A 142 -19.91 7.16 -11.74
N ALA A 143 -20.97 6.86 -10.99
CA ALA A 143 -20.97 7.06 -9.54
C ALA A 143 -19.91 6.19 -8.86
N ARG A 144 -19.78 4.93 -9.28
CA ARG A 144 -18.73 4.00 -8.82
C ARG A 144 -17.31 4.45 -9.21
N LEU A 145 -17.15 5.07 -10.39
CA LEU A 145 -15.87 5.62 -10.82
C LEU A 145 -15.43 6.79 -9.95
N LYS A 146 -16.36 7.56 -9.39
CA LYS A 146 -16.08 8.70 -8.51
C LYS A 146 -15.92 8.31 -7.04
N ASP A 147 -16.31 7.10 -6.66
CA ASP A 147 -16.08 6.58 -5.31
C ASP A 147 -14.59 6.35 -5.07
N THR A 148 -14.09 6.67 -3.87
CA THR A 148 -12.66 6.55 -3.57
C THR A 148 -12.39 5.80 -2.29
N ARG A 149 -11.33 5.02 -2.31
CA ARG A 149 -10.83 4.29 -1.13
C ARG A 149 -9.84 5.12 -0.32
N ILE A 150 -9.36 6.24 -0.89
CA ILE A 150 -8.46 7.16 -0.20
C ILE A 150 -9.33 8.08 0.67
N THR A 151 -9.66 7.63 1.87
CA THR A 151 -10.52 8.38 2.81
C THR A 151 -9.73 8.74 4.06
N GLY A 152 -8.65 9.50 3.90
CA GLY A 152 -7.90 10.08 5.01
C GLY A 152 -6.37 10.00 4.89
N GLU A 153 -5.83 9.12 4.04
CA GLU A 153 -4.38 9.01 3.84
C GLU A 153 -3.79 10.32 3.31
N LEU A 154 -4.44 10.92 2.29
CA LEU A 154 -4.00 12.18 1.71
C LEU A 154 -4.23 13.36 2.65
N VAL A 155 -5.36 13.40 3.38
CA VAL A 155 -5.66 14.49 4.33
C VAL A 155 -4.57 14.60 5.41
N THR A 156 -4.04 13.47 5.86
CA THR A 156 -2.97 13.43 6.87
C THR A 156 -1.68 14.05 6.34
N LEU A 157 -1.40 13.92 5.04
CA LEU A 157 -0.21 14.46 4.39
C LEU A 157 -0.38 15.91 3.91
N SER A 158 -1.55 16.22 3.35
CA SER A 158 -1.90 17.54 2.82
C SER A 158 -3.42 17.62 2.52
N PRO A 159 -4.15 18.58 3.11
CA PRO A 159 -5.51 18.87 2.65
C PRO A 159 -5.59 19.25 1.16
N ASP A 160 -4.52 19.85 0.62
CA ASP A 160 -4.43 20.19 -0.81
C ASP A 160 -4.38 18.94 -1.69
N LEU A 161 -3.66 17.89 -1.26
CA LEU A 161 -3.59 16.62 -2.00
C LEU A 161 -4.95 15.92 -2.05
N ASP A 162 -5.73 15.96 -0.96
CA ASP A 162 -7.11 15.43 -0.95
C ASP A 162 -8.01 16.19 -1.93
N SER A 163 -7.90 17.53 -1.95
CA SER A 163 -8.61 18.38 -2.91
C SER A 163 -8.25 18.05 -4.36
N ARG A 164 -6.95 17.92 -4.67
CA ARG A 164 -6.48 17.53 -6.01
C ARG A 164 -6.98 16.17 -6.43
N TRP A 165 -7.01 15.21 -5.51
CA TRP A 165 -7.53 13.86 -5.79
C TRP A 165 -9.03 13.88 -6.10
N ARG A 166 -9.82 14.60 -5.32
CA ARG A 166 -11.26 14.80 -5.61
C ARG A 166 -11.47 15.49 -6.95
N GLY A 167 -10.63 16.47 -7.29
CA GLY A 167 -10.63 17.13 -8.59
C GLY A 167 -10.32 16.16 -9.74
N ALA A 168 -9.34 15.28 -9.57
CA ALA A 168 -8.99 14.23 -10.53
C ALA A 168 -10.19 13.29 -10.79
N LEU A 169 -10.85 12.83 -9.72
CA LEU A 169 -12.03 11.95 -9.82
C LEU A 169 -13.23 12.66 -10.45
N PHE A 170 -13.44 13.93 -10.13
CA PHE A 170 -14.48 14.72 -10.77
C PHE A 170 -14.23 14.86 -12.27
N ALA A 171 -12.96 15.01 -12.68
CA ALA A 171 -12.58 15.15 -14.07
C ALA A 171 -12.82 13.89 -14.91
N LEU A 172 -12.87 12.69 -14.32
CA LEU A 172 -13.19 11.41 -14.97
C LEU A 172 -14.66 11.28 -15.44
N ASP A 173 -15.28 12.39 -15.84
CA ASP A 173 -16.60 12.41 -16.45
C ASP A 173 -16.49 12.14 -17.96
N PRO A 174 -17.20 11.13 -18.52
CA PRO A 174 -17.13 10.81 -19.94
C PRO A 174 -17.62 11.93 -20.86
N ARG A 175 -18.35 12.91 -20.33
CA ARG A 175 -18.79 14.11 -21.05
C ARG A 175 -17.70 15.17 -21.15
N ASN A 176 -16.63 15.04 -20.37
CA ASN A 176 -15.49 15.94 -20.41
C ASN A 176 -14.47 15.43 -21.45
N PRO A 177 -14.28 16.10 -22.59
CA PRO A 177 -13.33 15.67 -23.61
C PRO A 177 -11.87 15.71 -23.12
N ASP A 178 -11.57 16.51 -22.09
CA ASP A 178 -10.25 16.61 -21.45
C ASP A 178 -10.14 15.79 -20.14
N ALA A 179 -11.11 14.89 -19.87
CA ALA A 179 -11.16 14.08 -18.66
C ALA A 179 -9.83 13.39 -18.34
N SER A 180 -9.28 12.68 -19.32
CA SER A 180 -8.04 11.92 -19.16
C SER A 180 -6.83 12.82 -18.88
N ARG A 181 -6.75 13.96 -19.57
CA ARG A 181 -5.67 14.93 -19.39
C ARG A 181 -5.70 15.51 -17.98
N HIS A 182 -6.87 15.94 -17.51
CA HIS A 182 -7.03 16.50 -16.18
C HIS A 182 -6.78 15.47 -15.07
N PHE A 183 -7.28 14.25 -15.23
CA PHE A 183 -7.02 13.15 -14.30
C PHE A 183 -5.52 12.83 -14.21
N CYS A 184 -4.84 12.67 -15.35
CA CYS A 184 -3.40 12.39 -15.40
C CYS A 184 -2.56 13.50 -14.80
N THR A 185 -2.90 14.77 -15.08
CA THR A 185 -2.15 15.92 -14.60
C THR A 185 -2.25 16.03 -13.08
N SER A 186 -3.49 16.01 -12.55
CA SER A 186 -3.75 16.06 -11.11
C SER A 186 -3.11 14.89 -10.38
N SER A 187 -3.21 13.68 -10.94
CA SER A 187 -2.60 12.48 -10.36
C SER A 187 -1.07 12.60 -10.31
N ARG A 188 -0.42 13.01 -11.41
CA ARG A 188 1.04 13.21 -11.44
C ARG A 188 1.52 14.24 -10.41
N GLU A 189 0.77 15.33 -10.25
CA GLU A 189 1.06 16.34 -9.25
C GLU A 189 1.00 15.76 -7.83
N ILE A 190 0.03 14.89 -7.54
CA ILE A 190 -0.06 14.19 -6.24
C ILE A 190 1.19 13.35 -5.99
N PHE A 191 1.62 12.51 -6.95
CA PHE A 191 2.84 11.69 -6.82
C PHE A 191 4.08 12.56 -6.57
N THR A 192 4.19 13.68 -7.28
CA THR A 192 5.32 14.60 -7.15
C THR A 192 5.33 15.25 -5.78
N GLU A 193 4.20 15.78 -5.30
CA GLU A 193 4.11 16.46 -4.02
C GLU A 193 4.26 15.51 -2.83
N ILE A 194 3.80 14.26 -2.92
CA ILE A 194 4.08 13.23 -1.89
C ILE A 194 5.60 13.08 -1.70
N LEU A 195 6.34 12.95 -2.80
CA LEU A 195 7.80 12.79 -2.77
C LEU A 195 8.52 14.06 -2.31
N GLU A 196 8.12 15.23 -2.80
CA GLU A 196 8.76 16.50 -2.45
C GLU A 196 8.54 16.86 -0.98
N LYS A 197 7.36 16.58 -0.43
CA LYS A 197 7.09 16.77 1.01
C LYS A 197 7.91 15.83 1.88
N ARG A 198 8.08 14.56 1.47
CA ARG A 198 8.85 13.60 2.27
C ARG A 198 10.36 13.80 2.16
N ALA A 199 10.81 14.19 0.97
CA ALA A 199 12.21 14.33 0.63
C ALA A 199 12.46 15.72 0.02
N PRO A 200 12.44 16.80 0.83
CA PRO A 200 12.74 18.16 0.37
C PRO A 200 14.12 18.27 -0.27
N ASP A 201 14.26 19.18 -1.25
CA ASP A 201 15.49 19.31 -2.05
C ASP A 201 16.73 19.54 -1.18
N ASP A 202 16.63 20.45 -0.21
CA ASP A 202 17.70 20.80 0.72
C ASP A 202 18.11 19.61 1.59
N ALA A 203 17.13 18.89 2.16
CA ALA A 203 17.38 17.72 2.98
C ALA A 203 18.06 16.59 2.19
N VAL A 204 17.58 16.32 0.96
CA VAL A 204 18.18 15.30 0.09
C VAL A 204 19.61 15.68 -0.30
N LEU A 205 19.86 16.94 -0.67
CA LEU A 205 21.18 17.42 -1.06
C LEU A 205 22.16 17.49 0.12
N GLN A 206 21.66 17.67 1.34
CA GLN A 206 22.49 17.64 2.55
C GLN A 206 22.94 16.21 2.88
N THR A 207 22.03 15.24 2.80
CA THR A 207 22.33 13.83 3.12
C THR A 207 23.04 13.11 1.97
N PHE A 208 22.70 13.43 0.73
CA PHE A 208 23.29 12.86 -0.48
C PHE A 208 23.77 13.97 -1.44
N PRO A 209 24.90 14.65 -1.15
CA PRO A 209 25.40 15.77 -1.96
C PRO A 209 25.67 15.42 -3.42
N ASP A 210 26.11 14.17 -3.65
CA ASP A 210 26.48 13.60 -4.94
C ASP A 210 25.33 12.85 -5.62
N CYS A 211 24.08 13.02 -5.14
CA CYS A 211 22.92 12.36 -5.76
C CYS A 211 22.73 12.81 -7.22
N ALA A 212 22.07 11.97 -8.00
CA ALA A 212 21.64 12.35 -9.34
C ALA A 212 20.69 13.56 -9.28
N LYS A 213 20.92 14.53 -10.16
CA LYS A 213 20.14 15.78 -10.27
C LYS A 213 19.51 15.90 -11.64
N THR A 214 18.37 16.54 -11.69
CA THR A 214 17.71 17.00 -12.92
C THR A 214 18.53 18.12 -13.56
N LYS A 215 18.16 18.53 -14.79
CA LYS A 215 18.83 19.64 -15.50
C LYS A 215 18.76 20.96 -14.72
N ASP A 216 17.72 21.14 -13.92
CA ASP A 216 17.50 22.34 -13.09
C ASP A 216 18.19 22.24 -11.72
N GLY A 217 19.04 21.23 -11.50
CA GLY A 217 19.81 21.05 -10.27
C GLY A 217 19.05 20.41 -9.11
N ARG A 218 17.75 20.12 -9.27
CA ARG A 218 16.91 19.47 -8.24
C ARG A 218 17.18 17.96 -8.17
N PRO A 219 17.11 17.31 -6.99
CA PRO A 219 17.24 15.86 -6.87
C PRO A 219 16.23 15.11 -7.75
N THR A 220 16.67 14.01 -8.37
CA THR A 220 15.79 13.14 -9.17
C THR A 220 14.77 12.43 -8.28
N ARG A 221 13.68 11.90 -8.88
CA ARG A 221 12.72 11.01 -8.20
C ARG A 221 13.44 9.89 -7.45
N ARG A 222 14.36 9.22 -8.13
CA ARG A 222 15.15 8.12 -7.54
C ARG A 222 15.97 8.56 -6.34
N ALA A 223 16.62 9.72 -6.40
CA ALA A 223 17.35 10.29 -5.26
C ALA A 223 16.42 10.58 -4.06
N ARG A 224 15.19 11.06 -4.32
CA ARG A 224 14.18 11.27 -3.27
C ARG A 224 13.70 9.97 -2.64
N ILE A 225 13.46 8.94 -3.45
CA ILE A 225 13.11 7.59 -2.97
C ILE A 225 14.24 7.05 -2.08
N GLN A 226 15.48 7.12 -2.57
CA GLN A 226 16.67 6.70 -1.81
C GLN A 226 16.75 7.40 -0.46
N PHE A 227 16.56 8.72 -0.44
CA PHE A 227 16.53 9.51 0.80
C PHE A 227 15.40 9.07 1.73
N ALA A 228 14.18 8.94 1.23
CA ALA A 228 13.02 8.57 2.05
C ALA A 228 13.18 7.16 2.67
N LEU A 229 13.77 6.22 1.93
CA LEU A 229 14.09 4.89 2.45
C LEU A 229 15.23 4.91 3.47
N HIS A 230 16.26 5.74 3.24
CA HIS A 230 17.38 5.91 4.16
C HIS A 230 16.91 6.41 5.53
N GLU A 231 16.05 7.43 5.56
CA GLU A 231 15.49 7.99 6.80
C GLU A 231 14.69 6.97 7.62
N ARG A 232 14.19 5.91 6.97
CA ARG A 232 13.46 4.83 7.64
C ARG A 232 14.33 3.63 8.01
N GLY A 233 15.62 3.62 7.64
CA GLY A 233 16.48 2.44 7.77
C GLY A 233 16.05 1.28 6.88
N LEU A 234 15.30 1.56 5.82
CA LEU A 234 14.72 0.58 4.88
C LEU A 234 15.46 0.55 3.54
N LEU A 235 16.53 1.33 3.39
CA LEU A 235 17.24 1.46 2.12
C LEU A 235 17.92 0.15 1.70
N THR A 236 17.38 -0.45 0.65
CA THR A 236 18.00 -1.56 -0.07
C THR A 236 17.86 -1.34 -1.58
N ALA A 237 18.81 -1.87 -2.36
CA ALA A 237 18.77 -1.73 -3.80
C ALA A 237 17.50 -2.33 -4.46
N PRO A 238 17.02 -3.52 -4.05
CA PRO A 238 15.79 -4.08 -4.62
C PRO A 238 14.54 -3.24 -4.33
N LEU A 239 14.42 -2.69 -3.12
CA LEU A 239 13.26 -1.88 -2.74
C LEU A 239 13.28 -0.51 -3.41
N GLU A 240 14.43 0.16 -3.43
CA GLU A 240 14.61 1.43 -4.16
C GLU A 240 14.24 1.26 -5.64
N GLN A 241 14.75 0.20 -6.27
CA GLN A 241 14.47 -0.10 -7.67
C GLN A 241 12.98 -0.39 -7.91
N PHE A 242 12.35 -1.19 -7.05
CA PHE A 242 10.93 -1.50 -7.17
C PHE A 242 10.06 -0.24 -7.09
N ILE A 243 10.29 0.64 -6.10
CA ILE A 243 9.50 1.87 -5.95
C ILE A 243 9.72 2.81 -7.13
N ASP A 244 10.96 2.93 -7.63
CA ASP A 244 11.27 3.76 -8.80
C ASP A 244 10.57 3.23 -10.07
N ASP A 245 10.61 1.92 -10.30
CA ASP A 245 9.93 1.24 -11.41
C ASP A 245 8.40 1.34 -11.29
N ASP A 246 7.87 1.31 -10.06
CA ASP A 246 6.44 1.43 -9.80
C ASP A 246 5.91 2.82 -10.20
N VAL A 247 6.59 3.88 -9.75
CA VAL A 247 6.22 5.25 -10.12
C VAL A 247 6.41 5.49 -11.61
N GLU A 248 7.47 4.94 -12.23
CA GLU A 248 7.65 5.02 -13.69
C GLU A 248 6.51 4.30 -14.43
N ASN A 249 6.09 3.13 -13.97
CA ASN A 249 4.97 2.39 -14.56
C ASN A 249 3.67 3.20 -14.56
N ILE A 250 3.36 3.92 -13.47
CA ILE A 250 2.20 4.82 -13.40
C ILE A 250 2.34 5.99 -14.39
N ILE A 251 3.54 6.56 -14.51
CA ILE A 251 3.78 7.66 -15.45
C ILE A 251 3.62 7.19 -16.90
N GLU A 252 4.08 5.98 -17.23
CA GLU A 252 3.87 5.35 -18.54
C GLU A 252 2.39 5.05 -18.79
N LEU A 253 1.65 4.62 -17.77
CA LEU A 253 0.19 4.45 -17.85
C LEU A 253 -0.50 5.76 -18.24
N PHE A 254 -0.09 6.90 -17.67
CA PHE A 254 -0.66 8.20 -18.03
C PHE A 254 -0.44 8.57 -19.49
N LYS A 255 0.70 8.19 -20.08
CA LYS A 255 0.97 8.42 -21.51
C LYS A 255 0.01 7.62 -22.37
N VAL A 256 -0.22 6.35 -22.03
CA VAL A 256 -1.20 5.49 -22.71
C VAL A 256 -2.62 6.04 -22.56
N PHE A 257 -3.01 6.40 -21.33
CA PHE A 257 -4.35 6.90 -21.03
C PHE A 257 -4.65 8.21 -21.76
N ASN A 258 -3.68 9.13 -21.83
CA ASN A 258 -3.81 10.37 -22.60
C ASN A 258 -3.84 10.12 -24.11
N SER A 259 -2.94 9.28 -24.64
CA SER A 259 -2.85 9.01 -26.09
C SER A 259 -4.08 8.26 -26.59
N GLY A 260 -4.71 7.47 -25.73
CA GLY A 260 -5.90 6.70 -26.08
C GLY A 260 -7.15 7.52 -26.38
N THR A 261 -7.14 8.83 -26.08
CA THR A 261 -8.31 9.73 -26.23
C THR A 261 -8.30 10.61 -27.49
N HIS A 262 -7.26 10.53 -28.32
CA HIS A 262 -7.09 11.40 -29.49
C HIS A 262 -7.20 10.64 -30.83
N GLY A 263 -8.34 10.00 -31.09
CA GLY A 263 -8.66 9.43 -32.40
C GLY A 263 -10.16 9.16 -32.57
N GLU A 264 -10.66 9.17 -33.81
CA GLU A 264 -12.09 9.03 -34.18
C GLU A 264 -12.75 7.68 -33.78
N ALA A 265 -12.05 6.78 -33.06
CA ALA A 265 -12.54 5.45 -32.74
C ALA A 265 -12.13 4.85 -31.37
N ALA A 266 -11.66 5.62 -30.37
CA ALA A 266 -11.23 5.01 -29.10
C ALA A 266 -11.70 5.77 -27.85
N SER A 267 -12.94 5.53 -27.43
CA SER A 267 -13.31 5.74 -26.02
C SER A 267 -12.73 4.59 -25.18
N ILE A 268 -11.96 4.92 -24.14
CA ILE A 268 -11.49 3.93 -23.16
C ILE A 268 -12.70 3.30 -22.46
N SER A 269 -12.73 1.98 -22.37
CA SER A 269 -13.86 1.24 -21.79
C SER A 269 -14.02 1.53 -20.29
N PHE A 270 -15.24 1.39 -19.74
CA PHE A 270 -15.45 1.51 -18.29
C PHE A 270 -14.54 0.60 -17.46
N PRO A 271 -14.38 -0.70 -17.77
CA PRO A 271 -13.45 -1.56 -17.05
C PRO A 271 -12.01 -1.03 -17.06
N SER A 272 -11.54 -0.50 -18.19
CA SER A 272 -10.22 0.13 -18.30
C SER A 272 -10.11 1.37 -17.42
N LEU A 273 -11.13 2.23 -17.37
CA LEU A 273 -11.17 3.42 -16.51
C LEU A 273 -11.10 3.06 -15.02
N VAL A 274 -11.86 2.05 -14.60
CA VAL A 274 -11.83 1.55 -13.22
C VAL A 274 -10.46 0.97 -12.89
N ALA A 275 -9.87 0.20 -13.80
CA ALA A 275 -8.54 -0.37 -13.61
C ALA A 275 -7.47 0.73 -13.47
N VAL A 276 -7.48 1.73 -14.36
CA VAL A 276 -6.57 2.89 -14.31
C VAL A 276 -6.72 3.64 -12.99
N LYS A 277 -7.96 4.00 -12.61
CA LYS A 277 -8.22 4.66 -11.33
C LYS A 277 -7.70 3.84 -10.16
N THR A 278 -8.03 2.55 -10.11
CA THR A 278 -7.63 1.67 -9.01
C THR A 278 -6.10 1.59 -8.89
N ARG A 279 -5.40 1.48 -10.02
CA ARG A 279 -3.92 1.48 -10.05
C ARG A 279 -3.34 2.78 -9.50
N VAL A 280 -3.92 3.92 -9.87
CA VAL A 280 -3.46 5.23 -9.39
C VAL A 280 -3.75 5.41 -7.91
N GLU A 281 -4.95 5.04 -7.45
CA GLU A 281 -5.33 5.09 -6.04
C GLU A 281 -4.40 4.24 -5.18
N ASP A 282 -4.20 2.98 -5.58
CA ASP A 282 -3.36 2.06 -4.81
C ASP A 282 -1.89 2.52 -4.82
N GLY A 283 -1.41 3.15 -5.90
CA GLY A 283 -0.07 3.76 -5.95
C GLY A 283 0.09 4.97 -5.02
N ILE A 284 -0.94 5.80 -4.90
CA ILE A 284 -0.96 6.90 -3.93
C ILE A 284 -0.90 6.35 -2.50
N VAL A 285 -1.72 5.34 -2.20
CA VAL A 285 -1.73 4.67 -0.88
C VAL A 285 -0.39 4.01 -0.60
N TYR A 286 0.19 3.33 -1.60
CA TYR A 286 1.49 2.68 -1.50
C TYR A 286 2.55 3.68 -1.09
N LEU A 287 2.78 4.74 -1.88
CA LEU A 287 3.79 5.74 -1.55
C LEU A 287 3.54 6.42 -0.22
N SER A 288 2.28 6.72 0.10
CA SER A 288 1.93 7.32 1.39
C SER A 288 2.34 6.43 2.57
N ARG A 289 2.25 5.10 2.43
CA ARG A 289 2.67 4.13 3.47
C ARG A 289 4.17 3.85 3.45
N VAL A 290 4.78 3.80 2.26
CA VAL A 290 6.24 3.66 2.08
C VAL A 290 6.97 4.87 2.67
N PHE A 291 6.31 6.02 2.73
CA PHE A 291 6.91 7.26 3.21
C PHE A 291 6.34 7.81 4.52
N ALA A 292 5.26 7.24 5.06
CA ALA A 292 4.83 7.50 6.45
C ALA A 292 5.91 7.08 7.45
#